data_AF-A0A9W6YV25-F1
#
_entry.id   AF-A0A9W6YV25-F1
#
_cell.length_a   1.000
_cell.length_b   1.000
_cell.length_c   1.000
_cell.angle_alpha   90.00
_cell.angle_beta   90.00
_cell.angle_gamma   90.00
#
_symmetry.space_group_name_H-M   'P 1'
#
loop_
_entity.id
_entity.type
_entity.pdbx_description
1 polymer ?
#
loop_
_entity_poly.entity_id
_entity_poly.type
_entity_poly.pdbx_seq_one_letter_code
_entity_poly.pdbx_strand_id
1 'polypeptide(L)'
;MGFKLPRLNFSRSQFELAKFSFYLLTPISIMYYVGIDTDKKFNVPGFWPDPETLNKIPKEPYEIQAELARIRAAKAEKRKRLEARAQELGITPKKEGQDDDDEEEKVDLKV
;
A
#
# COMPACT_ATOMS: atom_id res chain seq x y z
N MET A 1 48.45 -15.81 -40.34
CA MET A 1 47.19 -16.48 -40.72
C MET A 1 46.17 -15.39 -41.01
N GLY A 2 45.88 -15.11 -42.28
CA GLY A 2 45.07 -13.94 -42.68
C GLY A 2 43.57 -14.27 -42.70
N PHE A 3 42.79 -13.58 -41.86
CA PHE A 3 41.34 -13.72 -41.83
C PHE A 3 40.73 -13.00 -43.03
N LYS A 4 40.25 -13.75 -44.03
CA LYS A 4 39.47 -13.20 -45.15
C LYS A 4 38.01 -13.10 -44.73
N LEU A 5 37.55 -11.88 -44.44
CA LEU A 5 36.12 -11.63 -44.21
C LEU A 5 35.35 -11.77 -45.54
N PRO A 6 34.26 -12.54 -45.59
CA PRO A 6 33.43 -12.64 -46.78
C PRO A 6 32.75 -11.29 -47.06
N ARG A 7 32.65 -10.92 -48.34
CA ARG A 7 31.91 -9.73 -48.77
C ARG A 7 30.42 -10.00 -48.59
N LEU A 8 29.83 -9.36 -47.58
CA LEU A 8 28.41 -9.44 -47.32
C LEU A 8 27.67 -8.47 -48.25
N ASN A 9 27.06 -9.00 -49.30
CA ASN A 9 26.18 -8.25 -50.19
C ASN A 9 24.75 -8.27 -49.63
N PHE A 10 24.44 -7.37 -48.70
CA PHE A 10 23.08 -7.25 -48.16
C PHE A 10 22.20 -6.40 -49.09
N SER A 11 21.01 -6.92 -49.40
CA SER A 11 19.99 -6.18 -50.14
C SER A 11 19.30 -5.15 -49.27
N ARG A 12 18.79 -4.05 -49.86
CA ARG A 12 18.01 -3.02 -49.17
C ARG A 12 16.85 -3.62 -48.35
N SER A 13 16.17 -4.62 -48.90
CA SER A 13 15.07 -5.31 -48.21
C SER A 13 15.51 -6.04 -46.95
N GLN A 14 16.75 -6.56 -46.92
CA GLN A 14 17.29 -7.22 -45.72
C GLN A 14 17.56 -6.21 -44.59
N PHE A 15 17.97 -4.98 -44.93
CA PHE A 15 18.09 -3.89 -43.95
C PHE A 15 16.74 -3.42 -43.43
N GLU A 16 15.71 -3.33 -44.27
CA GLU A 16 14.36 -3.00 -43.83
C GLU A 16 13.80 -4.07 -42.88
N LEU A 17 14.00 -5.36 -43.19
CA LEU A 17 13.67 -6.46 -42.30
C LEU A 17 14.44 -6.41 -40.97
N ALA A 18 15.75 -6.14 -41.01
CA ALA A 18 16.56 -6.02 -39.80
C ALA A 18 16.09 -4.86 -38.91
N LYS A 19 15.80 -3.69 -39.48
CA LYS A 19 15.23 -2.54 -38.75
C LYS A 19 13.87 -2.89 -38.13
N PHE A 20 12.99 -3.53 -38.90
CA PHE A 20 11.68 -3.96 -38.42
C PHE A 20 11.80 -4.93 -37.25
N SER A 21 12.62 -5.98 -37.40
CA SER A 21 12.87 -6.94 -36.32
C SER A 21 13.48 -6.28 -35.10
N PHE A 22 14.42 -5.34 -35.26
CA PHE A 22 15.00 -4.60 -34.15
C PHE A 22 13.94 -3.77 -33.42
N TYR A 23 13.11 -3.01 -34.15
CA TYR A 23 12.04 -2.21 -33.52
C TYR A 23 10.96 -3.05 -32.85
N LEU A 24 10.70 -4.26 -33.33
CA LEU A 24 9.76 -5.18 -32.69
C LEU A 24 10.38 -5.84 -31.45
N LEU A 25 11.59 -6.39 -31.57
CA LEU A 25 12.22 -7.19 -30.52
C LEU A 25 12.79 -6.34 -29.39
N THR A 26 13.25 -5.11 -29.67
CA THR A 26 13.84 -4.23 -28.65
C THR A 26 12.89 -3.96 -27.47
N PRO A 27 11.66 -3.44 -27.67
CA PRO A 27 10.76 -3.19 -26.56
C PRO A 27 10.33 -4.48 -25.85
N ILE A 28 10.10 -5.57 -26.59
CA ILE A 28 9.72 -6.87 -26.02
C ILE A 28 10.84 -7.40 -25.11
N SER A 29 12.09 -7.28 -25.56
CA SER A 29 13.26 -7.72 -24.79
C SER A 29 13.47 -6.87 -23.54
N ILE A 30 13.27 -5.55 -23.64
CA ILE A 30 13.32 -4.65 -22.47
C ILE A 30 12.22 -5.02 -21.48
N MET A 31 10.98 -5.22 -21.93
CA MET A 31 9.87 -5.63 -21.05
C MET A 31 10.11 -7.01 -20.43
N TYR A 32 10.69 -7.96 -21.17
CA TYR A 32 11.02 -9.28 -20.60
C TYR A 32 12.14 -9.17 -19.56
N TYR A 33 13.18 -8.38 -19.83
CA TYR A 33 14.28 -8.20 -18.90
C TYR A 33 13.84 -7.43 -17.65
N VAL A 34 13.18 -6.30 -17.81
CA VAL A 34 12.77 -5.40 -16.72
C VAL A 34 11.54 -5.95 -16.00
N GLY A 35 10.56 -6.47 -16.74
CA GLY A 35 9.19 -6.74 -16.28
C GLY A 35 9.00 -8.02 -15.46
N ILE A 36 9.88 -9.02 -15.57
CA ILE A 36 9.73 -10.27 -14.79
C ILE A 36 9.95 -10.03 -13.29
N ASP A 37 10.92 -9.17 -12.94
CA ASP A 37 11.30 -8.90 -11.56
C ASP A 37 11.58 -7.41 -11.35
N THR A 38 10.58 -6.57 -11.59
CA THR A 38 10.69 -5.11 -11.39
C THR A 38 10.98 -4.77 -9.93
N ASP A 39 10.30 -5.45 -9.01
CA ASP A 39 10.47 -5.23 -7.57
C ASP A 39 11.93 -5.49 -7.18
N LYS A 40 12.48 -6.67 -7.43
CA LYS A 40 13.87 -6.99 -7.07
C LYS A 40 14.91 -6.07 -7.72
N LYS A 41 14.68 -5.58 -8.95
CA LYS A 41 15.65 -4.78 -9.72
C LYS A 41 15.59 -3.29 -9.41
N PHE A 42 14.43 -2.77 -9.03
CA PHE A 42 14.19 -1.34 -8.78
C PHE A 42 13.74 -1.02 -7.35
N ASN A 43 13.69 -2.01 -6.45
CA ASN A 43 13.38 -1.78 -5.04
C ASN A 43 14.50 -0.94 -4.42
N VAL A 44 14.11 0.17 -3.81
CA VAL A 44 15.02 1.02 -3.05
C VAL A 44 15.05 0.52 -1.60
N PRO A 45 16.24 0.31 -1.01
CA PRO A 45 16.34 -0.19 0.35
C PRO A 45 15.66 0.80 1.31
N GLY A 46 14.67 0.31 2.07
CA GLY A 46 13.88 1.13 2.99
C GLY A 46 12.72 1.91 2.34
N PHE A 47 12.28 1.55 1.13
CA PHE A 47 11.06 2.14 0.54
C PHE A 47 9.83 1.91 1.41
N TRP A 48 9.66 0.67 1.87
CA TRP A 48 8.55 0.27 2.72
C TRP A 48 8.93 0.43 4.19
N PRO A 49 8.04 1.03 5.01
CA PRO A 49 8.22 1.02 6.46
C PRO A 49 8.33 -0.42 6.95
N ASP A 50 9.25 -0.67 7.88
CA ASP A 50 9.43 -1.99 8.46
C ASP A 50 8.09 -2.47 9.06
N PRO A 51 7.55 -3.63 8.65
CA PRO A 51 6.30 -4.16 9.16
C PRO A 51 6.28 -4.34 10.69
N GLU A 52 7.45 -4.42 11.34
CA GLU A 52 7.57 -4.44 12.80
C GLU A 52 7.33 -3.06 13.44
N THR A 53 7.59 -1.97 12.72
CA THR A 53 7.34 -0.59 13.17
C THR A 53 5.90 -0.13 12.94
N LEU A 54 5.13 -0.87 12.12
CA LEU A 54 3.74 -0.55 11.86
C LEU A 54 2.84 -1.02 13.00
N ASN A 55 1.76 -0.27 13.24
CA ASN A 55 0.71 -0.69 14.17
C ASN A 55 0.10 -2.01 13.65
N LYS A 56 0.46 -3.12 14.28
CA LYS A 56 -0.09 -4.43 13.95
C LYS A 56 -1.53 -4.49 14.45
N ILE A 57 -2.46 -4.75 13.53
CA ILE A 57 -3.86 -4.98 13.88
C ILE A 57 -3.92 -6.28 14.70
N PRO A 58 -4.53 -6.28 15.90
CA PRO A 58 -4.72 -7.50 16.67
C PRO A 58 -5.52 -8.51 15.85
N LYS A 59 -5.01 -9.73 15.70
CA LYS A 59 -5.63 -10.77 14.86
C LYS A 59 -6.46 -11.75 15.66
N GLU A 60 -6.15 -11.91 16.94
CA GLU A 60 -6.81 -12.86 17.80
C GLU A 60 -8.02 -12.24 18.52
N PRO A 61 -9.14 -12.98 18.71
CA PRO A 61 -10.35 -12.44 19.33
C PRO A 61 -10.14 -11.85 20.73
N TYR A 62 -9.25 -12.43 21.53
CA TYR A 62 -8.96 -11.95 22.89
C TYR A 62 -8.16 -10.64 22.88
N GLU A 63 -7.23 -10.46 21.93
CA GLU A 63 -6.47 -9.23 21.76
C GLU A 63 -7.38 -8.08 21.29
N ILE A 64 -8.34 -8.40 20.42
CA ILE A 64 -9.34 -7.44 19.93
C ILE A 64 -10.19 -6.91 21.08
N GLN A 65 -10.68 -7.78 21.97
CA GLN A 65 -11.49 -7.37 23.12
C GLN A 65 -10.70 -6.49 24.10
N ALA A 66 -9.43 -6.83 24.34
CA ALA A 66 -8.56 -6.05 25.22
C ALA A 66 -8.27 -4.64 24.65
N GLU A 67 -7.97 -4.55 23.35
CA GLU A 67 -7.72 -3.26 22.70
C GLU A 67 -9.02 -2.44 22.60
N LEU A 68 -10.17 -3.07 22.34
CA LEU A 68 -11.47 -2.41 22.35
C LEU A 68 -11.81 -1.82 23.73
N ALA A 69 -11.56 -2.57 24.81
CA ALA A 69 -11.73 -2.08 26.17
C ALA A 69 -10.81 -0.89 26.46
N ARG A 70 -9.55 -0.93 26.00
CA ARG A 70 -8.60 0.17 26.10
C ARG A 70 -9.10 1.42 25.38
N ILE A 71 -9.61 1.27 24.16
CA ILE A 71 -10.16 2.37 23.35
C ILE A 71 -11.40 2.97 24.01
N ARG A 72 -12.31 2.15 24.54
CA ARG A 72 -13.52 2.60 25.26
C ARG A 72 -13.15 3.44 26.49
N ALA A 73 -12.17 2.99 27.28
CA ALA A 73 -11.69 3.72 28.45
C ALA A 73 -11.06 5.08 28.06
N ALA A 74 -10.20 5.09 27.04
CA ALA A 74 -9.57 6.32 26.54
C ALA A 74 -10.60 7.33 25.99
N LYS A 75 -11.63 6.84 25.27
CA LYS A 75 -12.76 7.68 24.80
C LYS A 75 -13.51 8.30 25.98
N ALA A 76 -13.83 7.51 27.01
CA ALA A 76 -14.55 7.99 28.19
C ALA A 76 -13.75 9.05 28.96
N GLU A 77 -12.45 8.86 29.14
CA GLU A 77 -11.57 9.85 29.77
C GLU A 77 -11.48 11.14 28.94
N LYS A 78 -11.34 11.02 27.62
CA LYS A 78 -11.33 12.17 26.71
C LYS A 78 -12.63 12.96 26.80
N ARG A 79 -13.79 12.29 26.83
CA ARG A 79 -15.11 12.93 27.01
C ARG A 79 -15.16 13.70 28.34
N LYS A 80 -14.80 13.07 29.46
CA LYS A 80 -14.74 13.73 30.78
C LYS A 80 -13.84 14.95 30.79
N ARG A 81 -12.65 14.86 30.18
CA ARG A 81 -11.71 15.99 30.09
C ARG A 81 -12.26 17.13 29.25
N LEU A 82 -12.95 16.82 28.16
CA LEU A 82 -13.59 17.83 27.31
C LEU A 82 -14.77 18.50 28.02
N GLU A 83 -15.58 17.74 28.76
CA GLU A 83 -16.69 18.26 29.56
C GLU A 83 -16.19 19.19 30.68
N ALA A 84 -15.13 18.82 31.39
CA ALA A 84 -14.50 19.68 32.41
C ALA A 84 -14.00 21.00 31.81
N ARG A 85 -13.30 20.94 30.67
CA ARG A 85 -12.82 22.14 29.95
C ARG A 85 -13.97 23.00 29.42
N ALA A 86 -15.06 22.40 28.97
CA ALA A 86 -16.24 23.12 28.49
C ALA A 86 -16.95 23.86 29.63
N GLN A 87 -17.02 23.26 30.82
CA GLN A 87 -17.56 23.89 32.03
C GLN A 87 -16.71 25.09 32.47
N GLU A 88 -15.39 24.97 32.45
CA GLU A 88 -14.47 26.07 32.75
C GLU A 88 -14.61 27.25 31.78
N LEU A 89 -14.90 26.97 30.50
CA LEU A 89 -15.07 27.98 29.45
C LEU A 89 -16.50 28.55 29.35
N GLY A 90 -17.43 28.12 30.21
CA GLY A 90 -18.81 28.61 30.23
C GLY A 90 -19.63 28.23 28.98
N ILE A 91 -19.18 27.23 28.21
CA ILE A 91 -19.86 26.77 27.00
C ILE A 91 -20.87 25.70 27.41
N THR A 92 -22.16 25.95 27.19
CA THR A 92 -23.20 24.94 27.41
C THR A 92 -23.08 23.86 26.33
N PRO A 93 -22.99 22.56 26.70
CA PRO A 93 -22.91 21.51 25.70
C PRO A 93 -24.26 21.42 24.98
N LYS A 94 -24.27 21.77 23.68
CA LYS A 94 -25.38 21.46 22.79
C LYS A 94 -25.43 19.94 22.65
N LYS A 95 -26.49 19.31 23.16
CA LYS A 95 -26.80 17.90 22.86
C LYS A 95 -27.16 17.80 21.37
N GLU A 96 -26.19 17.52 20.52
CA GLU A 96 -26.44 17.02 19.17
C GLU A 96 -25.87 15.60 19.08
N GLY A 97 -26.75 14.64 18.80
CA GLY A 97 -26.41 13.29 18.34
C GLY A 97 -25.81 12.38 19.42
N GLN A 98 -26.67 11.79 20.24
CA GLN A 98 -26.32 10.65 21.08
C GLN A 98 -27.19 9.46 20.65
N ASP A 99 -27.07 9.02 19.39
CA ASP A 99 -27.83 7.84 18.91
C ASP A 99 -27.08 6.96 17.89
N ASP A 100 -25.91 7.36 17.34
CA ASP A 100 -25.33 6.61 16.19
C ASP A 100 -24.28 5.53 16.55
N ASP A 101 -23.76 5.47 17.78
CA ASP A 101 -22.66 4.55 18.13
C ASP A 101 -23.11 3.21 18.76
N ASP A 102 -24.37 3.10 19.21
CA ASP A 102 -24.87 1.91 19.94
C ASP A 102 -25.58 0.88 19.02
N GLU A 103 -25.90 1.24 17.77
CA GLU A 103 -26.62 0.35 16.84
C GLU A 103 -25.72 -0.68 16.12
N GLU A 104 -24.39 -0.46 16.04
CA GLU A 104 -23.48 -1.42 15.39
C GLU A 104 -23.18 -2.67 16.27
N GLU A 105 -23.42 -2.63 17.59
CA GLU A 105 -23.01 -3.70 18.52
C GLU A 105 -23.87 -4.98 18.45
N LYS A 106 -25.00 -5.00 17.72
CA LYS A 106 -25.85 -6.21 17.60
C LYS A 106 -25.56 -7.09 16.38
N VAL A 107 -24.72 -6.66 15.43
CA VAL A 107 -24.61 -7.36 14.14
C VAL A 107 -23.63 -8.55 14.16
N ASP A 108 -22.65 -8.60 15.07
CA ASP A 108 -21.48 -9.49 14.90
C ASP A 108 -21.22 -10.52 16.03
N LEU A 109 -22.26 -10.98 16.72
CA LEU A 109 -22.18 -12.09 17.70
C LEU A 109 -22.66 -13.44 17.13
N LYS A 110 -22.36 -13.70 15.85
CA LYS A 110 -22.64 -14.98 15.18
C LYS A 110 -21.54 -15.36 14.20
N VAL A 111 -20.35 -15.67 14.72
CA VAL A 111 -19.36 -16.52 14.02
C VAL A 111 -18.78 -17.50 15.02
#